data_AF-A0A495XYW4-F1
#
_entry.id   AF-A0A495XYW4-F1
#
_cell.length_a   1.000
_cell.length_b   1.000
_cell.length_c   1.000
_cell.angle_alpha   90.00
_cell.angle_beta   90.00
_cell.angle_gamma   90.00
#
_symmetry.space_group_name_H-M   'P 1'
#
loop_
_entity.id
_entity.type
_entity.pdbx_description
1 polymer ?
#
loop_
_entity_poly.entity_id
_entity_poly.type
_entity_poly.pdbx_seq_one_letter_code
_entity_poly.pdbx_strand_id
1 'polypeptide(L)'
;MTGGTTACVMMGVMSADRSDRSRTRMTGPERREQLISVGRRLFAEKGFEATTVEEVASSAKVSKPVVYEHFGGKEGLYAVVVDREIQMLLGGIGNALQEGDSARILLERATLALLDYIEQHTDGFRILTRDSPTGQSTGTLSSVLGEVAGQVEHLLAAEFKQRDLETKSAAIHAQMLVGMVALTGQWWLDQRKFKKDQVAAHLVNLAWNGLAGLERHPRLLTTR
;
A
#
# COMPACT_ATOMS: atom_id res chain seq x y z
N MET A 1 -47.70 -22.41 -78.09
CA MET A 1 -46.47 -22.93 -77.45
C MET A 1 -46.26 -22.11 -76.18
N THR A 2 -46.86 -22.51 -75.06
CA THR A 2 -46.29 -23.42 -74.03
C THR A 2 -45.02 -22.81 -73.40
N GLY A 3 -44.94 -22.51 -72.12
CA GLY A 3 -45.82 -22.74 -70.99
C GLY A 3 -45.26 -22.03 -69.75
N GLY A 4 -46.10 -21.84 -68.74
CA GLY A 4 -45.68 -21.37 -67.42
C GLY A 4 -45.17 -22.52 -66.55
N THR A 5 -44.39 -22.17 -65.52
CA THR A 5 -44.25 -22.98 -64.30
C THR A 5 -43.97 -22.08 -63.10
N THR A 6 -44.88 -22.19 -62.13
CA THR A 6 -44.88 -21.73 -60.75
C THR A 6 -43.68 -22.27 -59.95
N ALA A 7 -43.06 -21.47 -59.07
CA ALA A 7 -42.34 -21.99 -57.90
C ALA A 7 -42.18 -20.96 -56.76
N CYS A 8 -42.88 -21.27 -55.66
CA CYS A 8 -42.55 -21.11 -54.24
C CYS A 8 -41.85 -19.87 -53.66
N VAL A 9 -42.59 -19.26 -52.74
CA VAL A 9 -42.20 -18.52 -51.54
C VAL A 9 -41.06 -19.19 -50.77
N MET A 10 -40.05 -18.40 -50.38
CA MET A 10 -39.38 -18.54 -49.08
C MET A 10 -38.87 -17.18 -48.57
N MET A 11 -39.55 -16.66 -47.55
CA MET A 11 -39.00 -15.70 -46.59
C MET A 11 -37.80 -16.33 -45.89
N GLY A 12 -36.60 -15.79 -46.10
CA GLY A 12 -35.41 -16.09 -45.32
C GLY A 12 -35.03 -14.88 -44.48
N VAL A 13 -35.37 -14.92 -43.19
CA VAL A 13 -34.99 -13.93 -42.18
C VAL A 13 -33.46 -13.99 -42.00
N MET A 14 -32.74 -12.94 -42.40
CA MET A 14 -31.32 -12.78 -42.03
C MET A 14 -31.27 -12.39 -40.55
N SER A 15 -31.18 -13.43 -39.72
CA SER A 15 -30.96 -13.35 -38.28
C SER A 15 -29.65 -12.61 -38.00
N ALA A 16 -29.74 -11.59 -37.14
CA ALA A 16 -28.61 -10.84 -36.62
C ALA A 16 -27.64 -11.79 -35.90
N ASP A 17 -26.42 -11.90 -36.41
CA ASP A 17 -25.29 -12.48 -35.69
C ASP A 17 -24.88 -11.51 -34.57
N ARG A 18 -25.61 -11.57 -33.45
CA ARG A 18 -25.09 -11.07 -32.18
C ARG A 18 -24.10 -12.12 -31.70
N SER A 19 -22.83 -11.86 -31.98
CA SER A 19 -21.72 -12.47 -31.27
C SER A 19 -21.91 -12.22 -29.77
N ASP A 20 -22.54 -13.18 -29.09
CA ASP A 20 -22.50 -13.32 -27.65
C ASP A 20 -21.03 -13.55 -27.30
N ARG A 21 -20.34 -12.46 -26.95
CA ARG A 21 -19.01 -12.53 -26.35
C ARG A 21 -19.20 -13.26 -25.03
N SER A 22 -19.06 -14.57 -25.08
CA SER A 22 -18.88 -15.49 -23.96
C SER A 22 -18.19 -14.73 -22.83
N ARG A 23 -18.96 -14.36 -21.80
CA ARG A 23 -18.43 -13.81 -20.56
C ARG A 23 -17.68 -14.95 -19.92
N THR A 24 -16.38 -15.06 -20.21
CA THR A 24 -15.50 -16.05 -19.62
C THR A 24 -15.77 -16.09 -18.12
N ARG A 25 -16.24 -17.24 -17.64
CA ARG A 25 -16.64 -17.42 -16.25
C ARG A 25 -15.39 -17.27 -15.39
N MET A 26 -15.31 -16.21 -14.59
CA MET A 26 -14.16 -15.99 -13.72
C MET A 26 -13.95 -17.20 -12.82
N THR A 27 -12.70 -17.60 -12.66
CA THR A 27 -12.23 -18.65 -11.76
C THR A 27 -12.34 -18.21 -10.30
N GLY A 28 -12.29 -19.18 -9.37
CA GLY A 28 -12.28 -18.91 -7.93
C GLY A 28 -11.17 -17.94 -7.48
N PRO A 29 -9.92 -18.09 -7.96
CA PRO A 29 -8.84 -17.14 -7.66
C PRO A 29 -9.09 -15.72 -8.17
N GLU A 30 -9.56 -15.57 -9.42
CA GLU A 30 -9.90 -14.26 -9.98
C GLU A 30 -11.04 -13.60 -9.20
N ARG A 31 -11.99 -14.39 -8.72
CA ARG A 31 -13.07 -13.93 -7.85
C ARG A 31 -12.56 -13.40 -6.52
N ARG A 32 -11.66 -14.15 -5.89
CA ARG A 32 -11.04 -13.76 -4.63
C ARG A 32 -10.27 -12.44 -4.77
N GLU A 33 -9.52 -12.29 -5.86
CA GLU A 33 -8.78 -11.06 -6.14
C GLU A 33 -9.70 -9.85 -6.38
N GLN A 34 -10.81 -10.06 -7.11
CA GLN A 34 -11.82 -9.02 -7.30
C GLN A 34 -12.40 -8.55 -5.95
N LEU A 35 -12.72 -9.47 -5.05
CA LEU A 35 -13.26 -9.16 -3.73
C LEU A 35 -12.26 -8.37 -2.88
N ILE A 36 -10.98 -8.71 -2.93
CA ILE A 36 -9.91 -7.94 -2.26
C ILE A 36 -9.81 -6.53 -2.83
N SER A 37 -9.80 -6.38 -4.15
CA SER A 37 -9.73 -5.06 -4.77
C SER A 37 -10.94 -4.19 -4.45
N VAL A 38 -12.14 -4.78 -4.44
CA VAL A 38 -13.39 -4.08 -4.08
C VAL A 38 -13.39 -3.71 -2.59
N GLY A 39 -13.03 -4.65 -1.72
CA GLY A 39 -12.92 -4.45 -0.28
C GLY A 39 -11.96 -3.32 0.05
N ARG A 40 -10.74 -3.35 -0.49
CA ARG A 40 -9.73 -2.29 -0.31
C ARG A 40 -10.29 -0.91 -0.62
N ARG A 41 -10.90 -0.73 -1.79
CA ARG A 41 -11.47 0.57 -2.18
C ARG A 41 -12.54 1.04 -1.18
N LEU A 42 -13.47 0.16 -0.79
CA LEU A 42 -14.53 0.51 0.15
C LEU A 42 -13.98 0.84 1.54
N PHE A 43 -13.02 0.08 2.05
CA PHE A 43 -12.36 0.35 3.32
C PHE A 43 -11.56 1.65 3.30
N ALA A 44 -10.90 1.97 2.18
CA ALA A 44 -10.20 3.24 2.01
C ALA A 44 -11.16 4.44 1.93
N GLU A 45 -12.29 4.30 1.25
CA GLU A 45 -13.30 5.37 1.13
C GLU A 45 -14.02 5.60 2.47
N LYS A 46 -14.63 4.55 3.04
CA LYS A 46 -15.59 4.67 4.14
C LYS A 46 -15.04 4.30 5.52
N GLY A 47 -13.96 3.53 5.56
CA GLY A 47 -13.44 2.92 6.78
C GLY A 47 -14.08 1.56 7.05
N PHE A 48 -13.53 0.83 8.02
CA PHE A 48 -13.97 -0.52 8.36
C PHE A 48 -15.39 -0.58 8.93
N GLU A 49 -15.72 0.32 9.88
CA GLU A 49 -17.02 0.32 10.56
C GLU A 49 -18.18 0.59 9.60
N ALA A 50 -18.01 1.55 8.70
CA ALA A 50 -19.03 1.95 7.74
C ALA A 50 -19.15 1.02 6.52
N THR A 51 -18.25 0.04 6.36
CA THR A 51 -18.29 -0.93 5.25
C THR A 51 -19.03 -2.20 5.67
N THR A 52 -19.96 -2.66 4.83
CA THR A 52 -20.75 -3.88 5.07
C THR A 52 -20.45 -4.97 4.05
N VAL A 53 -20.71 -6.23 4.42
CA VAL A 53 -20.55 -7.39 3.51
C VAL A 53 -21.50 -7.28 2.31
N GLU A 54 -22.69 -6.74 2.54
CA GLU A 54 -23.70 -6.41 1.55
C GLU A 54 -23.14 -5.50 0.44
N GLU A 55 -22.49 -4.41 0.84
CA GLU A 55 -21.92 -3.43 -0.08
C GLU A 55 -20.75 -4.01 -0.87
N VAL A 56 -19.90 -4.81 -0.22
CA VAL A 56 -18.80 -5.52 -0.89
C VAL A 56 -19.35 -6.49 -1.94
N ALA A 57 -20.33 -7.32 -1.56
CA ALA A 57 -20.93 -8.31 -2.44
C ALA A 57 -21.61 -7.64 -3.66
N SER A 58 -22.41 -6.59 -3.40
CA SER A 58 -23.06 -5.80 -4.44
C SER A 58 -22.04 -5.16 -5.39
N SER A 59 -21.01 -4.51 -4.85
CA SER A 59 -19.95 -3.85 -5.63
C SER A 59 -19.15 -4.85 -6.49
N ALA A 60 -18.92 -6.05 -5.98
CA ALA A 60 -18.26 -7.13 -6.70
C ALA A 60 -19.19 -7.92 -7.65
N LYS A 61 -20.50 -7.64 -7.64
CA LYS A 61 -21.54 -8.35 -8.40
C LYS A 61 -21.58 -9.85 -8.07
N VAL A 62 -21.52 -10.15 -6.77
CA VAL A 62 -21.63 -11.52 -6.21
C VAL A 62 -22.72 -11.57 -5.14
N SER A 63 -23.13 -12.77 -4.74
CA SER A 63 -24.02 -12.95 -3.59
C SER A 63 -23.25 -12.87 -2.28
N LYS A 64 -23.91 -12.50 -1.18
CA LYS A 64 -23.28 -12.43 0.16
C LYS A 64 -22.58 -13.73 0.58
N PRO A 65 -23.16 -14.93 0.36
CA PRO A 65 -22.50 -16.19 0.74
C PRO A 65 -21.10 -16.36 0.14
N VAL A 66 -20.85 -15.81 -1.05
CA VAL A 66 -19.52 -15.88 -1.70
C VAL A 66 -18.46 -15.12 -0.89
N VAL A 67 -18.81 -13.98 -0.30
CA VAL A 67 -17.88 -13.22 0.55
C VAL A 67 -17.56 -13.99 1.82
N TYR A 68 -18.58 -14.59 2.45
CA TYR A 68 -18.41 -15.43 3.63
C TYR A 68 -17.60 -16.70 3.34
N GLU A 69 -17.81 -17.34 2.18
CA GLU A 69 -17.06 -18.53 1.76
C GLU A 69 -15.56 -18.22 1.59
N HIS A 70 -15.21 -17.07 0.99
CA HIS A 70 -13.81 -16.73 0.74
C HIS A 70 -13.08 -16.13 1.95
N PHE A 71 -13.78 -15.42 2.84
CA PHE A 71 -13.13 -14.60 3.87
C PHE A 71 -13.76 -14.72 5.26
N GLY A 72 -14.86 -15.44 5.43
CA GLY A 72 -15.56 -15.54 6.71
C GLY A 72 -16.27 -14.26 7.17
N GLY A 73 -16.29 -13.19 6.35
CA GLY A 73 -16.92 -11.91 6.69
C GLY A 73 -16.10 -10.70 6.26
N LYS A 74 -16.48 -9.51 6.75
CA LYS A 74 -15.75 -8.27 6.45
C LYS A 74 -14.42 -8.20 7.21
N GLU A 75 -14.35 -8.81 8.39
CA GLU A 75 -13.18 -8.87 9.27
C GLU A 75 -12.05 -9.63 8.58
N GLY A 76 -12.33 -10.82 8.05
CA GLY A 76 -11.33 -11.61 7.33
C GLY A 76 -10.93 -10.97 6.00
N LEU A 77 -11.86 -10.32 5.30
CA LEU A 77 -11.52 -9.58 4.09
C LEU A 77 -10.59 -8.39 4.41
N TYR A 78 -10.88 -7.65 5.48
CA TYR A 78 -10.06 -6.54 5.95
C TYR A 78 -8.66 -7.02 6.34
N ALA A 79 -8.56 -8.10 7.10
CA ALA A 79 -7.28 -8.68 7.51
C ALA A 79 -6.42 -9.06 6.29
N VAL A 80 -7.02 -9.69 5.26
CA VAL A 80 -6.30 -10.03 4.01
C VAL A 80 -5.86 -8.78 3.26
N VAL A 81 -6.68 -7.73 3.21
CA VAL A 81 -6.30 -6.45 2.58
C VAL A 81 -5.11 -5.85 3.33
N VAL A 82 -5.21 -5.68 4.64
CA VAL A 82 -4.16 -5.10 5.49
C VAL A 82 -2.85 -5.87 5.36
N ASP A 83 -2.89 -7.20 5.49
CA ASP A 83 -1.70 -8.04 5.36
C ASP A 83 -1.00 -7.81 4.02
N ARG A 84 -1.75 -7.79 2.91
CA ARG A 84 -1.18 -7.57 1.58
C ARG A 84 -0.54 -6.19 1.43
N GLU A 85 -1.18 -5.15 1.95
CA GLU A 85 -0.65 -3.79 1.89
C GLU A 85 0.61 -3.64 2.76
N ILE A 86 0.68 -4.32 3.90
CA ILE A 86 1.88 -4.40 4.74
C ILE A 86 3.02 -5.11 4.02
N GLN A 87 2.76 -6.29 3.44
CA GLN A 87 3.79 -7.04 2.71
C GLN A 87 4.34 -6.23 1.53
N MET A 88 3.47 -5.50 0.84
CA MET A 88 3.88 -4.64 -0.27
C MET A 88 4.76 -3.48 0.19
N LEU A 89 4.36 -2.78 1.26
CA LEU A 89 5.13 -1.66 1.81
C LEU A 89 6.47 -2.12 2.39
N LEU A 90 6.48 -3.16 3.21
CA LEU A 90 7.70 -3.73 3.78
C LEU A 90 8.62 -4.29 2.70
N GLY A 91 8.09 -4.98 1.69
CA GLY A 91 8.87 -5.46 0.56
C GLY A 91 9.54 -4.33 -0.22
N GLY A 92 8.82 -3.23 -0.48
CA GLY A 92 9.36 -2.04 -1.12
C GLY A 92 10.50 -1.40 -0.33
N ILE A 93 10.31 -1.22 0.98
CA ILE A 93 11.31 -0.62 1.87
C ILE A 93 12.52 -1.56 2.06
N GLY A 94 12.30 -2.86 2.28
CA GLY A 94 13.39 -3.84 2.44
C GLY A 94 14.27 -3.96 1.19
N ASN A 95 13.67 -3.86 0.00
CA ASN A 95 14.42 -3.78 -1.26
C ASN A 95 15.20 -2.47 -1.41
N ALA A 96 14.79 -1.39 -0.74
CA ALA A 96 15.50 -0.12 -0.73
C ALA A 96 16.67 -0.09 0.28
N LEU A 97 16.56 -0.85 1.37
CA LEU A 97 17.53 -0.91 2.48
C LEU A 97 18.62 -1.99 2.32
N GLN A 98 19.03 -2.31 1.09
CA GLN A 98 20.04 -3.32 0.83
C GLN A 98 21.43 -2.91 1.36
N GLU A 99 22.14 -3.82 2.02
CA GLU A 99 23.47 -3.55 2.57
C GLU A 99 24.51 -3.26 1.46
N GLY A 100 25.51 -2.43 1.78
CA GLY A 100 26.66 -2.15 0.91
C GLY A 100 26.64 -0.80 0.19
N ASP A 101 25.50 -0.11 0.17
CA ASP A 101 25.41 1.27 -0.33
C ASP A 101 25.70 2.31 0.78
N SER A 102 26.02 3.54 0.38
CA SER A 102 26.18 4.64 1.34
C SER A 102 24.86 4.96 2.05
N ALA A 103 24.92 5.35 3.33
CA ALA A 103 23.73 5.68 4.13
C ALA A 103 22.82 6.75 3.49
N ARG A 104 23.40 7.69 2.72
CA ARG A 104 22.62 8.70 1.98
C ARG A 104 21.79 8.07 0.85
N ILE A 105 22.37 7.12 0.11
CA ILE A 105 21.67 6.41 -0.97
C ILE A 105 20.54 5.56 -0.38
N LEU A 106 20.77 4.87 0.74
CA LEU A 106 19.74 4.09 1.42
C LEU A 106 18.57 4.95 1.87
N LEU A 107 18.86 6.12 2.46
CA LEU A 107 17.83 7.08 2.86
C LEU A 107 17.02 7.59 1.65
N GLU A 108 17.69 7.91 0.54
CA GLU A 108 17.03 8.34 -0.70
C GLU A 108 16.12 7.27 -1.27
N ARG A 109 16.62 6.04 -1.42
CA ARG A 109 15.86 4.90 -1.94
C ARG A 109 14.67 4.56 -1.03
N ALA A 110 14.85 4.54 0.29
CA ALA A 110 13.78 4.24 1.23
C ALA A 110 12.70 5.34 1.21
N THR A 111 13.10 6.61 1.13
CA THR A 111 12.17 7.74 1.00
C THR A 111 11.37 7.63 -0.29
N LEU A 112 12.02 7.39 -1.43
CA LEU A 112 11.34 7.21 -2.71
C LEU A 112 10.43 5.98 -2.71
N ALA A 113 10.86 4.86 -2.13
CA ALA A 113 10.05 3.65 -2.03
C ALA A 113 8.73 3.88 -1.28
N LEU A 114 8.76 4.61 -0.14
CA LEU A 114 7.54 4.98 0.56
C LEU A 114 6.65 5.90 -0.30
N LEU A 115 7.23 6.95 -0.89
CA LEU A 115 6.46 7.92 -1.65
C LEU A 115 5.87 7.30 -2.94
N ASP A 116 6.59 6.39 -3.59
CA ASP A 116 6.11 5.58 -4.71
C ASP A 116 4.95 4.69 -4.30
N TYR A 117 5.06 4.01 -3.15
CA TYR A 117 3.96 3.23 -2.60
C TYR A 117 2.73 4.11 -2.34
N ILE A 118 2.90 5.28 -1.72
CA ILE A 118 1.79 6.23 -1.47
C ILE A 118 1.13 6.70 -2.78
N GLU A 119 1.93 6.96 -3.82
CA GLU A 119 1.44 7.40 -5.14
C GLU A 119 0.68 6.29 -5.88
N GLN A 120 1.22 5.06 -5.88
CA GLN A 120 0.66 3.93 -6.63
C GLN A 120 -0.45 3.19 -5.86
N HIS A 121 -0.42 3.21 -4.53
CA HIS A 121 -1.29 2.45 -3.64
C HIS A 121 -1.94 3.34 -2.56
N THR A 122 -2.45 4.51 -2.97
CA THR A 122 -3.11 5.47 -2.06
C THR A 122 -4.18 4.85 -1.16
N ASP A 123 -5.04 3.99 -1.70
CA ASP A 123 -6.09 3.32 -0.91
C ASP A 123 -5.50 2.40 0.17
N GLY A 124 -4.43 1.67 -0.17
CA GLY A 124 -3.72 0.81 0.77
C GLY A 124 -3.10 1.62 1.92
N PHE A 125 -2.38 2.69 1.57
CA PHE A 125 -1.78 3.56 2.58
C PHE A 125 -2.82 4.19 3.53
N ARG A 126 -3.97 4.65 2.99
CA ARG A 126 -5.08 5.19 3.81
C ARG A 126 -5.67 4.17 4.79
N ILE A 127 -5.71 2.90 4.40
CA ILE A 127 -6.16 1.82 5.28
C ILE A 127 -5.15 1.63 6.41
N LEU A 128 -3.85 1.61 6.10
CA LEU A 128 -2.80 1.42 7.10
C LEU A 128 -2.72 2.58 8.11
N THR A 129 -2.97 3.82 7.67
CA THR A 129 -2.89 5.03 8.51
C THR A 129 -4.14 5.31 9.32
N ARG A 130 -5.26 4.63 9.04
CA ARG A 130 -6.50 4.80 9.81
C ARG A 130 -6.43 4.02 11.12
N ASP A 131 -7.04 4.58 12.16
CA ASP A 131 -7.19 3.87 13.44
C ASP A 131 -7.93 2.54 13.21
N SER A 132 -7.27 1.43 13.57
CA SER A 132 -7.87 0.10 13.46
C SER A 132 -8.90 -0.10 14.57
N PRO A 133 -10.17 -0.38 14.24
CA PRO A 133 -11.21 -0.51 15.27
C PRO A 133 -11.13 -1.80 16.09
N THR A 134 -10.35 -2.80 15.67
CA THR A 134 -10.38 -4.13 16.29
C THR A 134 -9.54 -4.28 17.55
N GLY A 135 -8.85 -3.23 18.04
CA GLY A 135 -7.97 -3.33 19.21
C GLY A 135 -6.78 -4.30 19.05
N GLN A 136 -6.65 -4.93 17.87
CA GLN A 136 -5.52 -5.75 17.49
C GLN A 136 -4.44 -4.83 16.92
N SER A 137 -3.34 -4.69 17.65
CA SER A 137 -2.17 -3.88 17.26
C SER A 137 -1.45 -4.46 16.03
N THR A 138 -1.69 -5.73 15.72
CA THR A 138 -1.15 -6.44 14.56
C THR A 138 -1.84 -5.95 13.29
N GLY A 139 -1.07 -5.30 12.41
CA GLY A 139 -1.59 -4.79 11.13
C GLY A 139 -1.76 -3.27 11.03
N THR A 140 -1.24 -2.51 12.00
CA THR A 140 -1.29 -1.03 11.99
C THR A 140 -0.04 -0.43 11.37
N LEU A 141 -0.12 0.81 10.86
CA LEU A 141 1.06 1.56 10.43
C LEU A 141 2.14 1.60 11.52
N SER A 142 1.77 1.81 12.79
CA SER A 142 2.72 1.83 13.91
C SER A 142 3.55 0.54 14.03
N SER A 143 2.95 -0.63 13.78
CA SER A 143 3.67 -1.90 13.76
C SER A 143 4.68 -1.95 12.62
N VAL A 144 4.27 -1.52 11.42
CA VAL A 144 5.14 -1.46 10.24
C VAL A 144 6.31 -0.51 10.48
N LEU A 145 6.04 0.67 11.03
CA LEU A 145 7.08 1.66 11.36
C LEU A 145 8.05 1.12 12.41
N GLY A 146 7.57 0.36 13.41
CA GLY A 146 8.43 -0.31 14.39
C GLY A 146 9.36 -1.33 13.74
N GLU A 147 8.85 -2.14 12.82
CA GLU A 147 9.67 -3.12 12.08
C GLU A 147 10.72 -2.45 11.19
N VAL A 148 10.32 -1.43 10.43
CA VAL A 148 11.25 -0.65 9.60
C VAL A 148 12.30 0.07 10.46
N ALA A 149 11.90 0.63 11.61
CA ALA A 149 12.83 1.28 12.53
C ALA A 149 13.86 0.28 13.09
N GLY A 150 13.48 -0.96 13.36
CA GLY A 150 14.44 -2.01 13.76
C GLY A 150 15.47 -2.33 12.67
N GLN A 151 15.05 -2.37 11.41
CA GLN A 151 15.99 -2.56 10.27
C GLN A 151 16.93 -1.36 10.12
N VAL A 152 16.40 -0.14 10.20
CA VAL A 152 17.21 1.10 10.12
C VAL A 152 18.16 1.24 11.30
N GLU A 153 17.76 0.82 12.50
CA GLU A 153 18.62 0.79 13.69
C GLU A 153 19.85 -0.09 13.46
N HIS A 154 19.68 -1.28 12.86
CA HIS A 154 20.79 -2.17 12.58
C HIS A 154 21.84 -1.51 11.66
N LEU A 155 21.37 -0.85 10.60
CA LEU A 155 22.23 -0.12 9.66
C LEU A 155 22.93 1.07 10.34
N LEU A 156 22.19 1.87 11.11
CA LEU A 156 22.76 3.01 11.84
C LEU A 156 23.75 2.59 12.91
N ALA A 157 23.52 1.48 13.61
CA ALA A 157 24.44 0.98 14.63
C ALA A 157 25.80 0.60 14.01
N ALA A 158 25.80 0.02 12.80
CA ALA A 158 27.02 -0.28 12.06
C ALA A 158 27.78 1.00 11.67
N GLU A 159 27.07 2.02 11.16
CA GLU A 159 27.65 3.31 10.81
C GLU A 159 28.17 4.09 12.03
N PHE A 160 27.42 4.08 13.14
CA PHE A 160 27.80 4.78 14.36
C PHE A 160 29.06 4.17 14.97
N LYS A 161 29.19 2.84 14.92
CA LYS A 161 30.41 2.14 15.34
C LYS A 161 31.61 2.57 14.51
N GLN A 162 31.47 2.74 13.19
CA GLN A 162 32.55 3.22 12.31
C GLN A 162 32.95 4.66 12.60
N ARG A 163 32.00 5.51 13.03
CA ARG A 163 32.20 6.94 13.31
C ARG A 163 32.54 7.25 14.77
N ASP A 164 32.73 6.24 15.63
CA ASP A 164 32.99 6.40 17.07
C ASP A 164 31.86 7.20 17.78
N LEU A 165 30.61 6.89 17.42
CA LEU A 165 29.37 7.39 18.00
C LEU A 165 28.72 6.34 18.92
N GLU A 166 27.86 6.79 19.84
CA GLU A 166 27.16 5.90 20.76
C GLU A 166 26.11 5.04 20.04
N THR A 167 26.39 3.73 19.89
CA THR A 167 25.52 2.80 19.15
C THR A 167 24.14 2.60 19.79
N LYS A 168 24.02 2.73 21.12
CA LYS A 168 22.71 2.67 21.80
C LYS A 168 21.75 3.77 21.35
N SER A 169 22.30 4.92 20.93
CA SER A 169 21.49 6.01 20.40
C SER A 169 20.97 5.73 18.98
N ALA A 170 21.45 4.70 18.28
CA ALA A 170 20.97 4.35 16.94
C ALA A 170 19.45 4.07 16.93
N ALA A 171 18.92 3.45 17.98
CA ALA A 171 17.50 3.17 18.14
C ALA A 171 16.63 4.44 18.05
N ILE A 172 16.97 5.48 18.83
CA ILE A 172 16.21 6.74 18.82
C ILE A 172 16.38 7.49 17.50
N HIS A 173 17.54 7.39 16.84
CA HIS A 173 17.75 8.00 15.53
C HIS A 173 16.95 7.30 14.43
N ALA A 174 16.89 5.98 14.45
CA ALA A 174 16.05 5.20 13.54
C ALA A 174 14.57 5.60 13.70
N GLN A 175 14.07 5.71 14.93
CA GLN A 175 12.71 6.18 15.21
C GLN A 175 12.46 7.59 14.65
N MET A 176 13.38 8.53 14.86
CA MET A 176 13.26 9.89 14.32
C MET A 176 13.22 9.91 12.79
N LEU A 177 14.07 9.14 12.12
CA LEU A 177 14.12 9.10 10.65
C LEU A 177 12.87 8.45 10.06
N VAL A 178 12.48 7.29 10.58
CA VAL A 178 11.30 6.56 10.11
C VAL A 178 10.04 7.40 10.34
N GLY A 179 9.91 8.01 11.52
CA GLY A 179 8.82 8.93 11.83
C GLY A 179 8.79 10.14 10.90
N MET A 180 9.93 10.79 10.66
CA MET A 180 10.03 11.94 9.75
C MET A 180 9.53 11.60 8.34
N VAL A 181 9.98 10.47 7.79
CA VAL A 181 9.62 10.02 6.44
C VAL A 181 8.14 9.62 6.38
N ALA A 182 7.66 8.83 7.35
CA ALA A 182 6.27 8.35 7.39
C ALA A 182 5.25 9.49 7.59
N LEU A 183 5.47 10.37 8.57
CA LEU A 183 4.56 11.47 8.86
C LEU A 183 4.54 12.50 7.73
N THR A 184 5.69 12.76 7.10
CA THR A 184 5.74 13.64 5.93
C THR A 184 5.05 13.02 4.73
N GLY A 185 5.19 11.70 4.53
CA GLY A 185 4.47 10.96 3.49
C GLY A 185 2.95 11.05 3.67
N GLN A 186 2.46 10.87 4.90
CA GLN A 186 1.04 11.04 5.23
C GLN A 186 0.55 12.46 4.97
N TRP A 187 1.28 13.47 5.45
CA TRP A 187 0.95 14.87 5.18
C TRP A 187 0.94 15.19 3.67
N TRP A 188 1.90 14.64 2.93
CA TRP A 188 1.99 14.83 1.48
C TRP A 188 0.81 14.20 0.74
N LEU A 189 0.33 13.03 1.19
CA LEU A 189 -0.88 12.41 0.68
C LEU A 189 -2.10 13.31 0.81
N ASP A 190 -2.25 13.97 1.96
CA ASP A 190 -3.42 14.81 2.24
C ASP A 190 -3.37 16.15 1.50
N GLN A 191 -2.18 16.75 1.37
CA GLN A 191 -2.03 18.10 0.82
C GLN A 191 -1.74 18.14 -0.68
N ARG A 192 -0.96 17.19 -1.21
CA ARG A 192 -0.52 17.12 -2.62
C ARG A 192 0.01 18.44 -3.22
N LYS A 193 0.56 19.34 -2.40
CA LYS A 193 1.06 20.66 -2.82
C LYS A 193 2.42 20.61 -3.53
N PHE A 194 3.20 19.58 -3.28
CA PHE A 194 4.55 19.39 -3.81
C PHE A 194 4.63 18.14 -4.69
N LYS A 195 5.51 18.17 -5.69
CA LYS A 195 5.84 16.96 -6.45
C LYS A 195 6.62 15.99 -5.56
N LYS A 196 6.46 14.69 -5.81
CA LYS A 196 7.15 13.61 -5.10
C LYS A 196 8.64 13.87 -4.95
N ASP A 197 9.34 14.17 -6.05
CA ASP A 197 10.80 14.36 -6.06
C ASP A 197 11.24 15.57 -5.21
N GLN A 198 10.40 16.61 -5.11
CA GLN A 198 10.68 17.75 -4.24
C GLN A 198 10.57 17.37 -2.77
N VAL A 199 9.53 16.61 -2.41
CA VAL A 199 9.37 16.09 -1.04
C VAL A 199 10.53 15.18 -0.67
N ALA A 200 10.89 14.24 -1.56
CA ALA A 200 12.02 13.35 -1.38
C ALA A 200 13.34 14.12 -1.19
N ALA A 201 13.63 15.08 -2.07
CA ALA A 201 14.86 15.87 -2.00
C ALA A 201 14.96 16.65 -0.67
N HIS A 202 13.86 17.27 -0.21
CA HIS A 202 13.85 17.99 1.06
C HIS A 202 14.01 17.07 2.27
N LEU A 203 13.34 15.90 2.28
CA LEU A 203 13.47 14.90 3.34
C LEU A 203 14.90 14.38 3.45
N VAL A 204 15.46 13.91 2.33
CA VAL A 204 16.82 13.36 2.28
C VAL A 204 17.84 14.42 2.67
N ASN A 205 17.69 15.66 2.19
CA ASN A 205 18.59 16.74 2.54
C ASN A 205 18.56 17.06 4.04
N LEU A 206 17.37 17.16 4.64
CA LEU A 206 17.24 17.45 6.08
C LEU A 206 17.86 16.34 6.93
N ALA A 207 17.46 15.09 6.67
CA ALA A 207 17.95 13.94 7.43
C ALA A 207 19.46 13.73 7.25
N TRP A 208 19.99 13.86 6.02
CA TRP A 208 21.43 13.73 5.78
C TRP A 208 22.25 14.80 6.51
N ASN A 209 21.88 16.08 6.39
CA ASN A 209 22.62 17.16 7.05
C ASN A 209 22.52 17.06 8.59
N GLY A 210 21.40 16.57 9.13
CA GLY A 210 21.27 16.27 10.56
C GLY A 210 22.18 15.13 11.03
N LEU A 211 22.18 13.99 10.32
CA LEU A 211 23.00 12.82 10.65
C LEU A 211 24.50 13.05 10.45
N ALA A 212 24.86 13.84 9.44
CA ALA A 212 26.26 14.18 9.18
C ALA A 212 26.86 15.01 10.33
N GLY A 213 26.07 15.91 10.92
CA GLY A 213 26.48 16.82 11.99
C GLY A 213 26.31 16.30 13.42
N LEU A 214 26.09 15.01 13.64
CA LEU A 214 25.89 14.47 15.00
C LEU A 214 27.12 14.66 15.89
N GLU A 215 26.88 15.18 17.09
CA GLU A 215 27.86 15.24 18.17
C GLU A 215 27.94 13.87 18.87
N ARG A 216 29.13 13.53 19.39
CA ARG A 216 29.32 12.28 20.16
C ARG A 216 28.50 12.23 21.44
N HIS A 217 28.34 13.38 22.09
CA HIS A 217 27.63 13.54 23.36
C HIS A 217 26.76 14.80 23.33
N PRO A 218 25.58 14.75 22.68
CA PRO A 218 24.71 15.91 22.56
C PRO A 218 24.27 16.39 23.95
N ARG A 219 24.31 17.71 24.17
CA ARG A 219 23.84 18.35 25.41
C ARG A 219 22.82 19.44 25.09
N LEU A 220 21.81 19.56 25.95
CA LEU A 220 20.89 20.69 25.88
C LEU A 220 21.61 21.95 26.35
N LEU A 221 21.56 23.01 25.54
CA LEU A 221 22.21 24.29 25.87
C LEU A 221 21.66 24.95 27.15
N THR A 222 20.45 24.57 27.56
CA THR A 222 19.74 25.11 28.73
C THR A 222 19.94 24.30 30.01
N THR A 223 20.49 23.09 29.91
CA THR A 223 20.68 22.21 31.07
C THR A 223 22.15 22.31 31.49
N ARG A 224 22.42 23.14 32.50
CA ARG A 224 23.72 23.15 33.20
C ARG A 224 23.88 21.90 34.05
#